data_AF-A0A4Q3FS46-F1
#
_entry.id   AF-A0A4Q3FS46-F1
#
_cell.length_a   1.000
_cell.length_b   1.000
_cell.length_c   1.000
_cell.angle_alpha   90.00
_cell.angle_beta   90.00
_cell.angle_gamma   90.00
#
_symmetry.space_group_name_H-M   'P 1'
#
loop_
_entity.id
_entity.type
_entity.pdbx_description
1 polymer ?
#
loop_
_entity_poly.entity_id
_entity_poly.type
_entity_poly.pdbx_seq_one_letter_code
_entity_poly.pdbx_strand_id
1 'polypeptide(L)'
;MTTDPVRALVAERPTMFDHRFAGMMPSFAVNDFIRGVESISNVYLINTADGDIQINAGMGFEVPKIREQLDPFRKGPLRYLILTQGHV
;
A
#
# COMPACT_ATOMS: atom_id res chain seq x y z
N MET A 1 -32.89 29.98 5.70
CA MET A 1 -31.45 29.67 5.76
C MET A 1 -31.14 28.75 4.61
N THR A 2 -30.46 29.21 3.57
CA THR A 2 -30.01 28.36 2.47
C THR A 2 -29.00 27.36 3.02
N THR A 3 -29.28 26.07 2.84
CA THR A 3 -28.37 24.98 3.18
C THR A 3 -27.05 25.19 2.44
N ASP A 4 -25.94 25.20 3.19
CA ASP A 4 -24.60 25.29 2.64
C ASP A 4 -24.32 24.01 1.81
N PRO A 5 -24.23 24.12 0.47
CA PRO A 5 -24.09 22.95 -0.39
C PRO A 5 -22.75 22.22 -0.16
N VAL A 6 -21.71 22.92 0.30
CA VAL A 6 -20.42 22.31 0.60
C VAL A 6 -20.52 21.42 1.83
N ARG A 7 -21.23 21.88 2.88
CA ARG A 7 -21.47 21.07 4.07
C ARG A 7 -22.28 19.81 3.78
N ALA A 8 -23.28 19.90 2.90
CA ALA A 8 -24.06 18.75 2.49
C ALA A 8 -23.17 17.69 1.79
N LEU A 9 -22.36 18.11 0.82
CA LEU A 9 -21.42 17.22 0.13
C LEU A 9 -20.37 16.59 1.07
N VAL A 10 -19.88 17.35 2.06
CA VAL A 10 -18.95 16.84 3.07
C VAL A 10 -19.60 15.79 3.96
N ALA A 11 -20.88 15.95 4.30
CA ALA A 11 -21.62 15.00 5.12
C ALA A 11 -21.97 13.71 4.36
N GLU A 12 -22.21 13.80 3.05
CA GLU A 12 -22.60 12.68 2.19
C GLU A 12 -21.41 11.94 1.56
N ARG A 13 -20.19 12.46 1.71
CA ARG A 13 -19.01 11.85 1.07
C ARG A 13 -18.75 10.44 1.61
N PRO A 14 -18.29 9.51 0.74
CA PRO A 14 -17.81 8.21 1.19
C PRO A 14 -16.67 8.33 2.21
N THR A 15 -16.66 7.44 3.20
CA THR A 15 -15.57 7.29 4.17
C THR A 15 -14.46 6.43 3.58
N MET A 16 -13.29 6.36 4.25
CA MET A 16 -12.23 5.47 3.76
C MET A 16 -12.65 3.99 3.71
N PHE A 17 -13.62 3.61 4.55
CA PHE A 17 -14.13 2.23 4.62
C PHE A 17 -15.07 1.88 3.47
N ASP A 18 -15.48 2.88 2.68
CA ASP A 18 -16.26 2.68 1.47
C ASP A 18 -15.37 2.42 0.25
N HIS A 19 -14.05 2.67 0.36
CA HIS A 19 -13.12 2.33 -0.71
C HIS A 19 -13.07 0.81 -0.94
N ARG A 20 -12.94 0.45 -2.22
CA ARG A 20 -12.82 -0.92 -2.69
C ARG A 20 -11.60 -1.01 -3.59
N PHE A 21 -10.97 -2.18 -3.55
CA PHE A 21 -9.85 -2.48 -4.42
C PHE A 21 -10.32 -2.52 -5.87
N ALA A 22 -9.80 -1.63 -6.72
CA ALA A 22 -10.16 -1.57 -8.13
C ALA A 22 -9.34 -2.56 -8.98
N GLY A 23 -8.14 -2.90 -8.54
CA GLY A 23 -7.18 -3.71 -9.27
C GLY A 23 -5.75 -3.31 -8.92
N MET A 24 -4.78 -4.14 -9.28
CA MET A 24 -3.36 -3.84 -9.12
C MET A 24 -2.58 -4.52 -10.22
N MET A 25 -1.65 -3.77 -10.80
CA MET A 25 -0.73 -4.30 -11.79
C MET A 25 0.20 -5.34 -11.16
N PRO A 26 0.78 -6.25 -11.96
CA PRO A 26 1.80 -7.17 -11.47
C PRO A 26 3.02 -6.45 -10.90
N SER A 27 3.68 -7.07 -9.92
CA SER A 27 4.88 -6.53 -9.30
C SER A 27 6.01 -6.46 -10.31
N PHE A 28 6.86 -5.47 -10.15
CA PHE A 28 7.97 -5.20 -11.07
C PHE A 28 9.31 -5.25 -10.33
N ALA A 29 10.36 -5.70 -11.02
CA ALA A 29 11.71 -5.60 -10.49
C ALA A 29 12.20 -4.16 -10.67
N VAL A 30 12.78 -3.59 -9.62
CA VAL A 30 13.60 -2.39 -9.72
C VAL A 30 15.05 -2.80 -10.01
N ASN A 31 15.53 -3.84 -9.31
CA ASN A 31 16.80 -4.52 -9.55
C ASN A 31 16.76 -5.94 -8.94
N ASP A 32 17.91 -6.60 -8.84
CA ASP A 32 18.06 -8.00 -8.39
C ASP A 32 17.57 -8.29 -6.95
N PHE A 33 17.48 -7.26 -6.11
CA PHE A 33 17.11 -7.40 -4.69
C PHE A 33 15.99 -6.45 -4.26
N ILE A 34 15.39 -5.71 -5.21
CA ILE A 34 14.28 -4.79 -4.95
C ILE A 34 13.13 -5.09 -5.89
N ARG A 35 11.95 -5.36 -5.32
CA ARG A 35 10.70 -5.55 -6.03
C ARG A 35 9.65 -4.54 -5.57
N GLY A 36 8.97 -3.92 -6.53
CA GLY A 36 7.93 -2.92 -6.29
C GLY A 36 6.55 -3.44 -6.65
N VAL A 37 5.55 -2.91 -5.96
CA VAL A 37 4.13 -3.03 -6.27
C VAL A 37 3.54 -1.63 -6.31
N GLU A 38 2.89 -1.30 -7.42
CA GLU A 38 2.15 -0.04 -7.54
C GLU A 38 0.87 -0.14 -6.70
N SER A 39 0.68 0.83 -5.81
CA SER A 39 -0.44 0.94 -4.87
C SER A 39 -0.71 2.43 -4.63
N ILE A 40 -1.81 2.78 -3.97
CA ILE A 40 -2.05 4.16 -3.50
C ILE A 40 -0.81 4.73 -2.77
N SER A 41 -0.10 3.88 -2.03
CA SER A 41 1.25 4.17 -1.55
C SER A 41 2.15 3.01 -1.94
N ASN A 42 2.92 3.19 -3.02
CA ASN A 42 3.80 2.16 -3.56
C ASN A 42 4.57 1.43 -2.47
N VAL A 43 4.54 0.10 -2.56
CA VAL A 43 5.19 -0.80 -1.60
C VAL A 43 6.40 -1.44 -2.26
N TYR A 44 7.50 -1.50 -1.52
CA TYR A 44 8.74 -2.12 -1.99
C TYR A 44 9.21 -3.19 -1.02
N LEU A 45 9.62 -4.32 -1.55
CA LEU A 45 10.36 -5.37 -0.84
C LEU A 45 11.84 -5.26 -1.20
N ILE A 46 12.69 -5.16 -0.19
CA ILE A 46 14.15 -5.14 -0.33
C ILE A 46 14.70 -6.38 0.38
N ASN A 47 15.37 -7.25 -0.36
CA ASN A 47 16.05 -8.40 0.22
C ASN A 47 17.45 -8.00 0.69
N THR A 48 17.83 -8.44 1.90
CA THR A 48 19.19 -8.27 2.44
C THR A 48 19.70 -9.59 3.01
N ALA A 49 21.00 -9.68 3.33
CA ALA A 49 21.58 -10.87 3.96
C ALA A 49 21.02 -11.14 5.38
N ASP A 50 20.56 -10.09 6.09
CA ASP A 50 20.07 -10.18 7.47
C ASP A 50 18.54 -10.28 7.59
N GLY A 51 17.86 -10.44 6.45
CA GLY A 51 16.41 -10.48 6.32
C GLY A 51 15.86 -9.33 5.49
N ASP A 52 14.59 -9.43 5.11
CA ASP A 52 14.02 -8.47 4.17
C ASP A 52 13.44 -7.24 4.89
N ILE A 53 13.34 -6.15 4.13
CA ILE A 53 12.79 -4.86 4.53
C ILE A 53 11.59 -4.57 3.63
N GLN A 54 10.52 -4.02 4.19
CA GLN A 54 9.42 -3.47 3.42
C GLN A 54 9.38 -1.95 3.56
N ILE A 55 9.20 -1.24 2.45
CA ILE A 55 8.93 0.19 2.42
C ILE A 55 7.44 0.39 2.15
N ASN A 56 6.78 1.18 3.01
CA ASN A 56 5.34 1.43 3.01
C ASN A 56 4.49 0.14 3.14
N ALA A 57 3.17 0.30 3.22
CA ALA A 57 2.24 -0.82 3.37
C ALA A 57 0.98 -0.73 2.48
N GLY A 58 0.89 0.30 1.64
CA GLY A 58 -0.35 0.62 0.91
C GLY A 58 -1.52 0.93 1.85
N MET A 59 -2.72 0.78 1.34
CA MET A 59 -3.97 0.88 2.11
C MET A 59 -4.40 -0.49 2.64
N GLY A 60 -5.16 -0.50 3.75
CA GLY A 60 -5.63 -1.74 4.38
C GLY A 60 -6.39 -2.69 3.45
N PHE A 61 -7.15 -2.17 2.47
CA PHE A 61 -7.87 -2.98 1.48
C PHE A 61 -6.97 -3.53 0.35
N GLU A 62 -5.73 -3.04 0.19
CA GLU A 62 -4.77 -3.54 -0.79
C GLU A 62 -3.91 -4.69 -0.23
N VAL A 63 -3.85 -4.84 1.10
CA VAL A 63 -2.96 -5.78 1.82
C VAL A 63 -2.99 -7.20 1.25
N PRO A 64 -4.15 -7.85 1.02
CA PRO A 64 -4.16 -9.22 0.51
C PRO A 64 -3.46 -9.35 -0.84
N LYS A 65 -3.64 -8.38 -1.73
CA LYS A 65 -3.05 -8.42 -3.07
C LYS A 65 -1.57 -8.02 -3.06
N ILE A 66 -1.17 -7.09 -2.17
CA ILE A 66 0.25 -6.74 -1.99
C ILE A 66 1.02 -7.98 -1.51
N ARG A 67 0.48 -8.70 -0.53
CA ARG A 67 1.08 -9.94 -0.02
C ARG A 67 1.16 -11.03 -1.07
N GLU A 68 0.08 -11.28 -1.81
CA GLU A 68 0.07 -12.24 -2.90
C GLU A 68 1.22 -12.01 -3.91
N GLN A 69 1.53 -10.74 -4.18
CA GLN A 69 2.57 -10.37 -5.14
C GLN A 69 3.99 -10.31 -4.57
N LEU A 70 4.17 -10.05 -3.27
CA LEU A 70 5.49 -9.89 -2.65
C LEU A 70 5.97 -11.11 -1.86
N ASP A 71 5.07 -11.88 -1.26
CA ASP A 71 5.40 -13.07 -0.47
C ASP A 71 6.26 -14.09 -1.26
N PRO A 72 6.05 -14.32 -2.57
CA PRO A 72 6.91 -15.21 -3.36
C PRO A 72 8.36 -14.73 -3.54
N PHE A 73 8.65 -13.45 -3.29
CA PHE A 73 9.99 -12.85 -3.48
C PHE A 73 10.75 -12.62 -2.16
N ARG A 74 10.16 -13.05 -1.05
CA ARG A 74 10.79 -13.04 0.28
C ARG A 74 12.01 -13.97 0.27
N LYS A 75 13.13 -13.52 0.80
CA LYS A 75 14.35 -14.34 0.95
C LYS A 75 14.67 -14.65 2.41
N GLY A 76 13.95 -14.03 3.34
CA GLY A 76 14.11 -14.27 4.77
C GLY A 76 12.96 -13.68 5.61
N PRO A 77 13.12 -13.60 6.94
CA PRO A 77 12.13 -12.95 7.81
C PRO A 77 11.99 -11.45 7.51
N LEU A 78 10.80 -10.88 7.73
CA LEU A 78 10.54 -9.43 7.54
C LEU A 78 11.01 -8.75 8.81
N ARG A 79 12.17 -8.09 8.73
CA ARG A 79 12.82 -7.50 9.91
C ARG A 79 12.33 -6.08 10.16
N TYR A 80 12.06 -5.34 9.10
CA TYR A 80 11.72 -3.93 9.19
C TYR A 80 10.59 -3.57 8.24
N LEU A 81 9.66 -2.76 8.75
CA LEU A 81 8.72 -1.98 7.96
C LEU A 81 9.12 -0.51 8.12
N ILE A 82 9.52 0.13 7.03
CA ILE A 82 9.91 1.53 7.00
C ILE A 82 8.79 2.31 6.32
N LEU A 83 8.27 3.32 7.00
CA LEU A 83 7.26 4.21 6.45
C LEU A 83 7.93 5.53 6.06
N THR A 84 7.61 6.04 4.87
CA THR A 84 8.15 7.34 4.43
C THR A 84 7.41 8.52 5.05
N GLN A 85 6.14 8.31 5.44
CA GLN A 85 5.32 9.26 6.15
C GLN A 85 4.26 8.54 7.00
N GLY A 86 3.58 9.29 7.86
CA GLY A 86 2.38 8.87 8.61
C GLY A 86 1.12 9.59 8.14
N HIS A 87 0.84 9.56 6.83
CA HIS A 87 -0.49 9.80 6.27
C HIS A 87 -1.18 8.46 6.09
N VAL A 88 -2.19 8.23 6.90
CA VAL A 88 -3.58 7.91 6.51
C VAL A 88 -4.44 8.35 7.69
#